data_AF-A0A356X801-F1
#
_entry.id   AF-A0A356X801-F1
#
_cell.length_a   1.000
_cell.length_b   1.000
_cell.length_c   1.000
_cell.angle_alpha   90.00
_cell.angle_beta   90.00
_cell.angle_gamma   90.00
#
_symmetry.space_group_name_H-M   'P 1'
#
loop_
_entity.id
_entity.type
_entity.pdbx_description
1 polymer ?
#
loop_
_entity_poly.entity_id
_entity_poly.type
_entity_poly.pdbx_seq_one_letter_code
_entity_poly.pdbx_strand_id
1 'polypeptide(L)'
;PLPLKKKITFYAITFSIPVLFFVILEVTLRSVDYMGNTELFVDPQIPSNEYLIPNPNFASKYFFYTKTIPNPSVDVFLQEKPDNSYRVFAMGGSSAAGYPYGFNGTFSRLVDDILTDAMPSHEVEVVNVATSAISTYTLVDQVDEILEQQPDAIMIYAGHNEFYGALGVGSNENLGAFPGFVRFYLKLQRFKTFLFMREMIVDTGQWIFGSS
;
A
#
# COMPACT_ATOMS: atom_id res chain seq x y z
N PRO A 1 -32.06 -42.62 -7.23
CA PRO A 1 -30.82 -41.82 -6.99
C PRO A 1 -30.53 -40.94 -8.23
N LEU A 2 -30.29 -39.63 -8.06
CA LEU A 2 -29.95 -38.75 -9.19
C LEU A 2 -28.66 -39.23 -9.90
N PRO A 3 -28.61 -39.22 -11.25
CA PRO A 3 -27.39 -39.53 -12.00
C PRO A 3 -26.23 -38.62 -11.57
N LEU A 4 -25.02 -39.17 -11.46
CA LEU A 4 -23.83 -38.44 -11.01
C LEU A 4 -23.62 -37.11 -11.76
N LYS A 5 -23.86 -37.10 -13.08
CA LYS A 5 -23.81 -35.88 -13.91
C LYS A 5 -24.79 -34.79 -13.43
N LYS A 6 -26.05 -35.15 -13.12
CA LYS A 6 -27.04 -34.18 -12.64
C LYS A 6 -26.70 -33.62 -11.25
N LYS A 7 -26.09 -34.44 -10.39
CA LYS A 7 -25.60 -33.97 -9.07
C LYS A 7 -24.44 -32.99 -9.23
N ILE A 8 -23.46 -33.30 -10.07
CA ILE A 8 -22.32 -32.41 -10.36
C ILE A 8 -22.83 -31.09 -10.95
N THR A 9 -23.71 -31.13 -11.95
CA THR A 9 -24.30 -29.91 -12.53
C THR A 9 -25.07 -29.09 -11.50
N PHE A 10 -25.85 -29.73 -10.63
CA PHE A 10 -26.56 -29.04 -9.56
C PHE A 10 -25.59 -28.30 -8.63
N TYR A 11 -24.58 -28.99 -8.09
CA TYR A 11 -23.58 -28.35 -7.23
C TYR A 11 -22.79 -27.26 -7.96
N ALA A 12 -22.43 -27.47 -9.22
CA ALA A 12 -21.74 -26.47 -10.03
C ALA A 12 -22.57 -25.18 -10.16
N ILE A 13 -23.88 -25.29 -10.42
CA ILE A 13 -24.79 -24.14 -10.47
C ILE A 13 -24.95 -23.51 -9.08
N THR A 14 -25.13 -24.33 -8.04
CA THR A 14 -25.29 -23.84 -6.67
C THR A 14 -24.06 -23.04 -6.20
N PHE A 15 -22.85 -23.49 -6.52
CA PHE A 15 -21.62 -22.76 -6.17
C PHE A 15 -21.31 -21.61 -7.14
N SER A 16 -21.76 -21.67 -8.40
CA SER A 16 -21.52 -20.57 -9.34
C SER A 16 -22.30 -19.32 -8.99
N ILE A 17 -23.52 -19.44 -8.44
CA ILE A 17 -24.35 -18.30 -8.06
C ILE A 17 -23.63 -17.33 -7.08
N PRO A 18 -23.13 -17.76 -5.91
CA PRO A 18 -22.43 -16.85 -4.99
C PRO A 18 -21.09 -16.35 -5.56
N VAL A 19 -20.38 -17.16 -6.34
CA VAL A 19 -19.14 -16.73 -6.99
C VAL A 19 -19.41 -15.63 -8.01
N LEU A 20 -20.42 -15.81 -8.87
CA LEU A 20 -20.84 -14.81 -9.85
C LEU A 20 -21.31 -13.53 -9.17
N PHE A 21 -22.02 -13.62 -8.05
CA PHE A 21 -22.39 -12.46 -7.26
C PHE A 21 -21.17 -11.63 -6.83
N PHE A 22 -20.16 -12.26 -6.21
CA PHE A 22 -18.96 -11.53 -5.78
C PHE A 22 -18.11 -11.03 -6.94
N VAL A 23 -18.06 -11.75 -8.06
CA VAL A 23 -17.39 -11.28 -9.28
C VAL A 23 -18.07 -10.02 -9.84
N ILE A 24 -19.41 -10.02 -9.93
CA ILE A 24 -20.18 -8.86 -10.40
C ILE A 24 -20.00 -7.67 -9.43
N LEU A 25 -20.02 -7.93 -8.12
CA LEU A 25 -19.80 -6.91 -7.10
C LEU A 25 -18.39 -6.29 -7.22
N GLU A 26 -17.35 -7.11 -7.34
CA GLU A 26 -15.97 -6.65 -7.52
C GLU A 26 -15.82 -5.79 -8.77
N VAL A 27 -16.40 -6.23 -9.91
CA VAL A 27 -16.35 -5.48 -11.16
C VAL A 27 -17.05 -4.13 -11.00
N THR A 28 -18.22 -4.11 -10.36
CA THR A 28 -19.00 -2.88 -10.14
C THR A 28 -18.23 -1.90 -9.26
N LEU A 29 -17.66 -2.37 -8.15
CA LEU A 29 -16.85 -1.55 -7.24
C LEU A 29 -15.59 -1.00 -7.92
N ARG A 30 -14.94 -1.79 -8.78
CA ARG A 30 -13.81 -1.31 -9.59
C ARG A 30 -14.22 -0.27 -10.62
N SER A 31 -15.37 -0.42 -11.27
CA SER A 31 -15.85 0.52 -12.29
C SER A 31 -16.17 1.90 -11.73
N VAL A 32 -16.52 2.01 -10.45
CA VAL A 32 -16.76 3.30 -9.77
C VAL A 32 -15.56 3.82 -8.99
N ASP A 33 -14.39 3.18 -9.15
CA ASP A 33 -13.16 3.46 -8.40
C ASP A 33 -13.38 3.56 -6.88
N TYR A 34 -14.12 2.57 -6.33
CA TYR A 34 -14.41 2.53 -4.90
C TYR A 34 -13.13 2.59 -4.06
N MET A 35 -13.06 3.51 -3.09
CA MET A 35 -11.87 3.80 -2.26
C MET A 35 -10.62 4.33 -3.01
N GLY A 36 -10.74 4.65 -4.31
CA GLY A 36 -9.66 5.20 -5.12
C GLY A 36 -8.49 4.23 -5.36
N ASN A 37 -7.43 4.73 -5.99
CA ASN A 37 -6.19 3.96 -6.13
C ASN A 37 -5.42 3.91 -4.79
N THR A 38 -5.01 2.70 -4.38
CA THR A 38 -4.23 2.44 -3.15
C THR A 38 -2.90 1.72 -3.44
N GLU A 39 -2.52 1.63 -4.71
CA GLU A 39 -1.17 1.26 -5.16
C GLU A 39 -0.16 2.28 -4.60
N LEU A 40 1.08 1.86 -4.44
CA LEU A 40 2.17 2.64 -3.89
C LEU A 40 2.57 3.79 -4.79
N PHE A 41 2.45 3.64 -6.10
CA PHE A 41 2.81 4.66 -7.09
C PHE A 41 1.61 5.04 -7.95
N VAL A 42 1.50 6.34 -8.25
CA VAL A 42 0.43 6.88 -9.11
C VAL A 42 0.98 7.94 -10.05
N ASP A 43 0.27 8.15 -11.16
CA ASP A 43 0.49 9.27 -12.06
C ASP A 43 0.22 10.59 -11.31
N PRO A 44 1.13 11.58 -11.37
CA PRO A 44 0.96 12.89 -10.75
C PRO A 44 -0.15 13.75 -11.38
N GLN A 45 -0.86 13.25 -12.39
CA GLN A 45 -1.93 13.91 -13.14
C GLN A 45 -1.48 15.19 -13.84
N ILE A 46 -0.24 15.18 -14.34
CA ILE A 46 0.31 16.23 -15.19
C ILE A 46 0.18 15.83 -16.67
N PRO A 47 0.29 16.76 -17.63
CA PRO A 47 0.16 16.43 -19.06
C PRO A 47 1.20 15.45 -19.62
N SER A 48 2.13 14.96 -18.80
CA SER A 48 3.14 13.95 -19.14
C SER A 48 2.89 12.70 -18.30
N ASN A 49 2.73 11.56 -18.98
CA ASN A 49 2.64 10.25 -18.35
C ASN A 49 4.04 9.62 -18.16
N GLU A 50 5.09 10.43 -18.15
CA GLU A 50 6.47 9.94 -18.02
C GLU A 50 6.86 9.73 -16.56
N TYR A 51 6.05 10.19 -15.61
CA TYR A 51 6.42 10.29 -14.20
C TYR A 51 5.46 9.56 -13.28
N LEU A 52 6.01 9.08 -12.17
CA LEU A 52 5.27 8.52 -11.04
C LEU A 52 5.65 9.23 -9.75
N ILE A 53 4.73 9.22 -8.79
CA ILE A 53 4.95 9.68 -7.41
C ILE A 53 4.44 8.65 -6.41
N PRO A 54 4.99 8.61 -5.17
CA PRO A 54 4.37 7.89 -4.08
C PRO A 54 2.92 8.36 -3.86
N ASN A 55 2.00 7.41 -3.78
CA ASN A 55 0.58 7.68 -3.68
C ASN A 55 0.18 8.16 -2.27
N PRO A 56 -0.38 9.38 -2.12
CA PRO A 56 -0.88 9.86 -0.84
C PRO A 56 -1.95 8.94 -0.22
N ASN A 57 -2.72 8.23 -1.04
CA ASN A 57 -3.79 7.34 -0.59
C ASN A 57 -3.30 5.94 -0.20
N PHE A 58 -2.02 5.58 -0.43
CA PHE A 58 -1.50 4.24 -0.12
C PHE A 58 -1.71 3.84 1.34
N ALA A 59 -1.49 4.78 2.26
CA ALA A 59 -1.56 4.53 3.70
C ALA A 59 -2.99 4.26 4.21
N SER A 60 -4.04 4.66 3.46
CA SER A 60 -5.45 4.42 3.83
C SER A 60 -5.80 2.94 4.04
N LYS A 61 -4.98 2.03 3.51
CA LYS A 61 -5.05 0.59 3.74
C LYS A 61 -4.88 0.20 5.20
N TYR A 62 -4.16 0.97 6.00
CA TYR A 62 -3.69 0.57 7.35
C TYR A 62 -4.28 1.39 8.49
N PHE A 63 -4.98 2.49 8.18
CA PHE A 63 -5.53 3.41 9.17
C PHE A 63 -7.05 3.40 9.08
N PHE A 64 -7.70 2.66 9.99
CA PHE A 64 -9.15 2.46 10.04
C PHE A 64 -9.83 3.48 10.97
N TYR A 65 -9.17 3.88 12.05
CA TYR A 65 -9.72 4.77 13.07
C TYR A 65 -9.08 6.17 13.04
N THR A 66 -7.88 6.26 12.46
CA THR A 66 -7.14 7.52 12.36
C THR A 66 -7.70 8.41 11.26
N LYS A 67 -8.16 9.62 11.63
CA LYS A 67 -8.74 10.59 10.69
C LYS A 67 -7.73 11.30 9.80
N THR A 68 -6.49 11.45 10.27
CA THR A 68 -5.41 12.11 9.53
C THR A 68 -4.40 11.05 9.12
N ILE A 69 -4.57 10.57 7.89
CA ILE A 69 -3.68 9.56 7.31
C ILE A 69 -2.34 10.23 6.97
N PRO A 70 -1.20 9.67 7.42
CA PRO A 70 0.11 10.17 7.04
C PRO A 70 0.39 9.85 5.57
N ASN A 71 0.94 10.83 4.85
CA ASN A 71 1.34 10.66 3.46
C ASN A 71 2.85 10.42 3.33
N PRO A 72 3.28 9.62 2.33
CA PRO A 72 4.69 9.56 1.93
C PRO A 72 5.16 10.89 1.32
N SER A 73 6.43 10.95 0.88
CA SER A 73 6.93 12.10 0.12
C SER A 73 6.24 12.22 -1.25
N VAL A 74 6.48 13.33 -1.93
CA VAL A 74 6.06 13.55 -3.33
C VAL A 74 7.26 13.48 -4.29
N ASP A 75 8.22 12.58 -3.99
CA ASP A 75 9.37 12.34 -4.85
C ASP A 75 8.93 11.87 -6.22
N VAL A 76 9.40 12.53 -7.27
CA VAL A 76 9.06 12.22 -8.65
C VAL A 76 10.15 11.34 -9.24
N PHE A 77 9.79 10.32 -9.99
CA PHE A 77 10.71 9.48 -10.76
C PHE A 77 10.07 9.06 -12.08
N LEU A 78 10.88 8.60 -13.04
CA LEU A 78 10.40 8.19 -14.35
C LEU A 78 9.66 6.85 -14.29
N GLN A 79 8.51 6.79 -14.95
CA GLN A 79 7.72 5.55 -15.07
C GLN A 79 8.54 4.44 -15.75
N GLU A 80 9.22 4.77 -16.85
CA GLU A 80 10.16 3.86 -17.51
C GLU A 80 11.58 4.17 -17.04
N LYS A 81 12.26 3.17 -16.49
CA LYS A 81 13.62 3.31 -15.98
C LYS A 81 14.61 3.53 -17.14
N PRO A 82 15.36 4.63 -17.19
CA PRO A 82 16.42 4.81 -18.20
C PRO A 82 17.54 3.78 -18.05
N ASP A 83 18.12 3.33 -19.16
CA ASP A 83 19.25 2.38 -19.16
C ASP A 83 20.47 2.90 -18.38
N ASN A 84 20.62 4.23 -18.34
CA ASN A 84 21.74 4.93 -17.71
C ASN A 84 21.28 5.64 -16.41
N SER A 85 20.38 5.00 -15.66
CA SER A 85 19.89 5.50 -14.37
C SER A 85 20.40 4.69 -13.19
N TYR A 86 20.36 5.29 -12.01
CA TYR A 86 20.57 4.63 -10.73
C TYR A 86 19.40 4.96 -9.78
N ARG A 87 18.50 4.00 -9.60
CA ARG A 87 17.22 4.15 -8.90
C ARG A 87 17.27 3.54 -7.51
N VAL A 88 17.03 4.36 -6.49
CA VAL A 88 17.07 3.97 -5.08
C VAL A 88 15.74 4.28 -4.42
N PHE A 89 15.17 3.33 -3.68
CA PHE A 89 14.00 3.57 -2.85
C PHE A 89 14.36 3.58 -1.37
N ALA A 90 13.89 4.59 -0.65
CA ALA A 90 13.99 4.67 0.81
C ALA A 90 12.65 4.32 1.45
N MET A 91 12.65 3.37 2.40
CA MET A 91 11.46 2.90 3.10
C MET A 91 11.67 2.90 4.61
N GLY A 92 10.59 3.13 5.35
CA GLY A 92 10.65 3.21 6.81
C GLY A 92 9.50 3.96 7.46
N GLY A 93 9.67 4.22 8.76
CA GLY A 93 8.71 4.95 9.59
C GLY A 93 8.86 6.47 9.52
N SER A 94 8.36 7.17 10.55
CA SER A 94 8.34 8.63 10.63
C SER A 94 9.72 9.29 10.48
N SER A 95 10.76 8.72 11.11
CA SER A 95 12.13 9.24 10.99
C SER A 95 12.68 9.12 9.56
N ALA A 96 12.35 8.04 8.85
CA ALA A 96 12.73 7.87 7.45
C ALA A 96 11.94 8.82 6.54
N ALA A 97 10.68 9.10 6.88
CA ALA A 97 9.83 10.09 6.22
C ALA A 97 10.23 11.54 6.53
N GLY A 98 11.18 11.76 7.46
CA GLY A 98 11.74 13.08 7.78
C GLY A 98 11.12 13.77 8.98
N TYR A 99 10.26 13.13 9.77
CA TYR A 99 9.73 13.75 10.98
C TYR A 99 10.84 13.98 12.04
N PRO A 100 10.88 15.15 12.71
CA PRO A 100 10.02 16.34 12.56
C PRO A 100 10.58 17.41 11.60
N TYR A 101 11.63 17.12 10.84
CA TYR A 101 12.38 18.06 10.00
C TYR A 101 11.82 18.26 8.59
N GLY A 102 10.83 17.46 8.17
CA GLY A 102 10.22 17.49 6.84
C GLY A 102 11.03 16.74 5.78
N PHE A 103 10.50 16.67 4.56
CA PHE A 103 11.05 15.83 3.49
C PHE A 103 12.47 16.24 3.04
N ASN A 104 12.81 17.53 3.11
CA ASN A 104 14.13 18.03 2.72
C ASN A 104 15.24 17.68 3.74
N GLY A 105 14.88 17.29 4.96
CA GLY A 105 15.82 16.87 6.00
C GLY A 105 16.01 15.35 6.09
N THR A 106 15.55 14.61 5.07
CA THR A 106 15.60 13.14 5.07
C THR A 106 16.98 12.63 4.65
N PHE A 107 17.36 11.46 5.18
CA PHE A 107 18.60 10.79 4.75
C PHE A 107 18.58 10.43 3.26
N SER A 108 17.40 10.20 2.67
CA SER A 108 17.25 9.94 1.24
C SER A 108 17.69 11.14 0.40
N ARG A 109 17.44 12.38 0.83
CA ARG A 109 17.91 13.58 0.10
C ARG A 109 19.42 13.78 0.21
N LEU A 110 20.01 13.47 1.36
CA LEU A 110 21.47 13.45 1.47
C LEU A 110 22.09 12.40 0.52
N VAL A 111 21.48 11.23 0.41
CA VAL A 111 21.93 10.18 -0.50
C VAL A 111 21.76 10.61 -1.97
N ASP A 112 20.65 11.27 -2.30
CA ASP A 112 20.40 11.84 -3.62
C ASP A 112 21.51 12.81 -4.05
N ASP A 113 21.86 13.77 -3.19
CA ASP A 113 22.94 14.72 -3.44
C ASP A 113 24.29 14.01 -3.65
N ILE A 114 24.62 13.05 -2.79
CA ILE A 114 25.89 12.30 -2.86
C ILE A 114 25.97 11.45 -4.13
N LEU A 115 24.90 10.73 -4.49
CA LEU A 115 24.90 9.88 -5.67
C LEU A 115 24.94 10.69 -6.95
N THR A 116 24.23 11.83 -6.99
CA THR A 116 24.25 12.76 -8.12
C THR A 116 25.66 13.32 -8.36
N ASP A 117 26.37 13.71 -7.30
CA ASP A 117 27.76 14.18 -7.40
C ASP A 117 28.74 13.05 -7.79
N ALA A 118 28.54 11.85 -7.26
CA ALA A 118 29.40 10.70 -7.53
C ALA A 118 29.19 10.09 -8.92
N MET A 119 28.00 10.24 -9.51
CA MET A 119 27.62 9.64 -10.80
C MET A 119 27.06 10.70 -11.77
N PRO A 120 27.85 11.73 -12.14
CA PRO A 120 27.36 12.87 -12.93
C PRO A 120 26.94 12.51 -14.36
N SER A 121 27.32 11.31 -14.82
CA SER A 121 26.91 10.78 -16.12
C SER A 121 25.65 9.92 -16.05
N HIS A 122 25.05 9.67 -14.89
CA HIS A 122 23.86 8.84 -14.73
C HIS A 122 22.66 9.69 -14.28
N GLU A 123 21.47 9.22 -14.59
CA GLU A 123 20.23 9.78 -14.03
C GLU A 123 19.97 9.14 -12.66
N VAL A 124 20.19 9.90 -11.60
CA VAL A 124 19.98 9.43 -10.23
C VAL A 124 18.53 9.69 -9.83
N GLU A 125 17.85 8.66 -9.35
CA GLU A 125 16.47 8.75 -8.84
C GLU A 125 16.43 8.21 -7.42
N VAL A 126 16.24 9.07 -6.43
CA VAL A 126 16.04 8.64 -5.04
C VAL A 126 14.63 8.94 -4.56
N VAL A 127 13.83 7.90 -4.36
CA VAL A 127 12.40 7.99 -4.05
C VAL A 127 12.12 7.56 -2.61
N ASN A 128 11.59 8.45 -1.79
CA ASN A 128 11.26 8.15 -0.40
C ASN A 128 9.78 7.74 -0.22
N VAL A 129 9.54 6.45 -0.01
CA VAL A 129 8.21 5.89 0.25
C VAL A 129 7.94 5.67 1.74
N ALA A 130 8.81 6.19 2.62
CA ALA A 130 8.61 6.09 4.05
C ALA A 130 7.35 6.84 4.49
N THR A 131 6.60 6.25 5.41
CA THR A 131 5.35 6.83 5.92
C THR A 131 5.38 6.82 7.45
N SER A 132 4.85 7.88 8.07
CA SER A 132 4.80 7.95 9.53
C SER A 132 3.86 6.90 10.13
N ALA A 133 4.14 6.50 11.37
CA ALA A 133 3.31 5.59 12.16
C ALA A 133 3.02 4.20 11.53
N ILE A 134 3.80 3.77 10.52
CA ILE A 134 3.68 2.41 9.96
C ILE A 134 4.63 1.42 10.64
N SER A 135 4.28 0.13 10.60
CA SER A 135 5.12 -1.00 11.04
C SER A 135 5.72 -1.74 9.84
N THR A 136 6.55 -2.77 10.10
CA THR A 136 7.11 -3.63 9.05
C THR A 136 6.07 -4.37 8.21
N TYR A 137 4.82 -4.51 8.66
CA TYR A 137 3.75 -5.06 7.83
C TYR A 137 3.48 -4.19 6.59
N THR A 138 3.48 -2.88 6.75
CA THR A 138 3.33 -1.94 5.63
C THR A 138 4.51 -2.03 4.68
N LEU A 139 5.74 -2.14 5.22
CA LEU A 139 6.94 -2.30 4.41
C LEU A 139 6.86 -3.57 3.53
N VAL A 140 6.34 -4.67 4.06
CA VAL A 140 6.13 -5.90 3.28
C VAL A 140 5.13 -5.69 2.13
N ASP A 141 4.10 -4.87 2.33
CA ASP A 141 3.13 -4.56 1.26
C ASP A 141 3.71 -3.61 0.20
N GLN A 142 4.71 -2.79 0.56
CA GLN A 142 5.41 -1.90 -0.38
C GLN A 142 6.38 -2.63 -1.31
N VAL A 143 7.04 -3.69 -0.82
CA VAL A 143 8.20 -4.28 -1.51
C VAL A 143 7.87 -4.79 -2.91
N ASP A 144 6.73 -5.47 -3.11
CA ASP A 144 6.36 -6.00 -4.42
C ASP A 144 6.29 -4.86 -5.47
N GLU A 145 5.60 -3.77 -5.12
CA GLU A 145 5.42 -2.61 -6.01
C GLU A 145 6.73 -1.84 -6.23
N ILE A 146 7.62 -1.77 -5.22
CA ILE A 146 8.97 -1.20 -5.37
C ILE A 146 9.79 -2.04 -6.35
N LEU A 147 9.76 -3.37 -6.23
CA LEU A 147 10.53 -4.26 -7.11
C LEU A 147 10.07 -4.18 -8.57
N GLU A 148 8.78 -3.93 -8.81
CA GLU A 148 8.23 -3.67 -10.14
C GLU A 148 8.84 -2.41 -10.80
N GLN A 149 9.32 -1.44 -10.00
CA GLN A 149 10.00 -0.24 -10.49
C GLN A 149 11.50 -0.43 -10.77
N GLN A 150 12.01 -1.67 -10.70
CA GLN A 150 13.40 -2.03 -11.03
C GLN A 150 14.48 -1.25 -10.26
N PRO A 151 14.46 -1.24 -8.92
CA PRO A 151 15.44 -0.52 -8.12
C PRO A 151 16.84 -1.12 -8.23
N ASP A 152 17.87 -0.28 -8.17
CA ASP A 152 19.26 -0.70 -8.01
C ASP A 152 19.61 -0.90 -6.53
N ALA A 153 18.95 -0.16 -5.64
CA ALA A 153 19.09 -0.31 -4.20
C ALA A 153 17.79 0.03 -3.45
N ILE A 154 17.62 -0.59 -2.27
CA ILE A 154 16.55 -0.28 -1.33
C ILE A 154 17.19 0.02 0.03
N MET A 155 16.94 1.20 0.58
CA MET A 155 17.39 1.62 1.89
C MET A 155 16.25 1.49 2.90
N ILE A 156 16.51 0.78 4.01
CA ILE A 156 15.49 0.49 5.03
C ILE A 156 15.89 1.12 6.36
N TYR A 157 15.04 2.01 6.89
CA TYR A 157 15.16 2.54 8.25
C TYR A 157 13.83 2.41 9.02
N ALA A 158 13.66 1.29 9.71
CA ALA A 158 12.41 0.86 10.33
C ALA A 158 12.61 0.22 11.72
N GLY A 159 11.54 -0.28 12.34
CA GLY A 159 11.58 -0.96 13.65
C GLY A 159 11.04 -0.16 14.83
N HIS A 160 10.94 1.16 14.71
CA HIS A 160 10.49 2.04 15.80
C HIS A 160 9.02 1.86 16.19
N ASN A 161 8.22 1.31 15.26
CA ASN A 161 6.76 1.30 15.33
C ASN A 161 6.16 -0.12 15.29
N GLU A 162 6.95 -1.17 15.58
CA GLU A 162 6.44 -2.55 15.49
C GLU A 162 5.34 -2.85 16.53
N PHE A 163 5.37 -2.13 17.66
CA PHE A 163 4.37 -2.32 18.71
C PHE A 163 3.15 -1.40 18.51
N TYR A 164 3.37 -0.09 18.33
CA TYR A 164 2.29 0.91 18.29
C TYR A 164 1.89 1.41 16.89
N GLY A 165 2.74 1.21 15.88
CA GLY A 165 2.42 1.60 14.50
C GLY A 165 1.25 0.82 13.93
N ALA A 166 0.74 1.26 12.79
CA ALA A 166 -0.37 0.62 12.10
C ALA A 166 -0.13 -0.90 11.96
N LEU A 167 -1.15 -1.69 12.29
CA LEU A 167 -1.12 -3.16 12.35
C LEU A 167 -0.23 -3.76 13.46
N GLY A 168 0.47 -2.95 14.25
CA GLY A 168 1.21 -3.37 15.44
C GLY A 168 0.28 -3.83 16.55
N VAL A 169 0.73 -4.78 17.38
CA VAL A 169 -0.12 -5.46 18.37
C VAL A 169 -0.67 -4.55 19.47
N GLY A 170 -0.03 -3.43 19.73
CA GLY A 170 -0.47 -2.40 20.68
C GLY A 170 -1.15 -1.19 20.02
N SER A 171 -1.36 -1.22 18.70
CA SER A 171 -1.97 -0.12 17.95
C SER A 171 -3.49 -0.13 18.08
N ASN A 172 -4.13 1.02 17.93
CA ASN A 172 -5.58 1.07 17.69
C ASN A 172 -5.95 0.49 16.31
N GLU A 173 -4.98 0.42 15.40
CA GLU A 173 -5.12 -0.14 14.06
C GLU A 173 -4.70 -1.63 14.00
N ASN A 174 -4.80 -2.37 15.11
CA ASN A 174 -4.33 -3.75 15.17
C ASN A 174 -5.33 -4.75 14.58
N LEU A 175 -4.81 -5.86 14.04
CA LEU A 175 -5.59 -7.00 13.54
C LEU A 175 -5.26 -8.28 14.32
N GLY A 176 -4.87 -8.12 15.59
CA GLY A 176 -4.36 -9.19 16.44
C GLY A 176 -2.87 -9.49 16.27
N ALA A 177 -2.40 -10.54 16.97
CA ALA A 177 -0.98 -10.82 17.14
C ALA A 177 -0.40 -11.88 16.21
N PHE A 178 -1.20 -12.46 15.29
CA PHE A 178 -0.74 -13.56 14.42
C PHE A 178 -0.24 -13.02 13.06
N PRO A 179 1.07 -13.05 12.76
CA PRO A 179 1.62 -12.41 11.56
C PRO A 179 1.10 -12.98 10.24
N GLY A 180 0.81 -14.29 10.21
CA GLY A 180 0.25 -14.93 9.03
C GLY A 180 -1.13 -14.38 8.66
N PHE A 181 -1.95 -14.05 9.66
CA PHE A 181 -3.26 -13.44 9.43
C PHE A 181 -3.14 -12.02 8.92
N VAL A 182 -2.28 -11.19 9.53
CA VAL A 182 -2.06 -9.80 9.07
C VAL A 182 -1.59 -9.78 7.61
N ARG A 183 -0.63 -10.62 7.25
CA ARG A 183 -0.14 -10.73 5.85
C ARG A 183 -1.23 -11.23 4.90
N PHE A 184 -2.05 -12.18 5.33
CA PHE A 184 -3.17 -12.65 4.52
C PHE A 184 -4.22 -11.55 4.31
N TYR A 185 -4.55 -10.82 5.38
CA TYR A 185 -5.45 -9.67 5.33
C TYR A 185 -4.96 -8.61 4.34
N LEU A 186 -3.66 -8.26 4.36
CA LEU A 186 -3.06 -7.33 3.40
C LEU A 186 -3.26 -7.78 1.94
N LYS A 187 -3.06 -9.07 1.66
CA LYS A 187 -3.32 -9.62 0.32
C LYS A 187 -4.79 -9.46 -0.12
N LEU A 188 -5.73 -9.57 0.82
CA LEU A 188 -7.15 -9.39 0.52
C LEU A 188 -7.52 -7.94 0.20
N GLN A 189 -6.74 -6.96 0.68
CA GLN A 189 -7.00 -5.54 0.40
C GLN A 189 -6.84 -5.16 -1.08
N ARG A 190 -6.26 -6.03 -1.91
CA ARG A 190 -6.24 -5.87 -3.38
C ARG A 190 -7.63 -6.00 -4.02
N PHE A 191 -8.63 -6.52 -3.30
CA PHE A 191 -10.01 -6.64 -3.77
C PHE A 191 -10.90 -5.53 -3.22
N LYS A 192 -11.63 -4.84 -4.10
CA LYS A 192 -12.55 -3.75 -3.71
C LYS A 192 -13.70 -4.25 -2.85
N THR A 193 -14.17 -5.46 -3.12
CA THR A 193 -15.19 -6.16 -2.31
C THR A 193 -14.72 -6.34 -0.87
N PHE A 194 -13.44 -6.67 -0.67
CA PHE A 194 -12.89 -6.83 0.67
C PHE A 194 -12.82 -5.49 1.40
N LEU A 195 -12.36 -4.44 0.73
CA LEU A 195 -12.34 -3.08 1.28
C LEU A 195 -13.74 -2.61 1.68
N PHE A 196 -14.74 -2.85 0.82
CA PHE A 196 -16.15 -2.56 1.08
C PHE A 196 -16.68 -3.30 2.32
N MET A 197 -16.45 -4.61 2.41
CA MET A 197 -16.86 -5.41 3.58
C MET A 197 -16.17 -4.95 4.86
N ARG A 198 -14.88 -4.62 4.78
CA ARG A 198 -14.11 -4.08 5.91
C ARG A 198 -14.72 -2.77 6.41
N GLU A 199 -14.98 -1.82 5.52
CA GLU A 199 -15.56 -0.52 5.87
C GLU A 199 -16.92 -0.69 6.55
N MET A 200 -17.80 -1.53 5.98
CA MET A 200 -19.08 -1.87 6.63
C MET A 200 -18.90 -2.41 8.07
N ILE A 201 -17.91 -3.29 8.29
CA ILE A 201 -17.64 -3.86 9.62
C ILE A 201 -17.12 -2.79 10.57
N VAL A 202 -16.19 -1.95 10.12
CA VAL A 202 -15.62 -0.85 10.92
C VAL A 202 -16.70 0.16 11.28
N ASP A 203 -17.50 0.61 10.32
CA ASP A 203 -18.59 1.57 10.51
C ASP A 203 -19.65 1.03 11.47
N THR A 204 -20.05 -0.23 11.28
CA THR A 204 -21.00 -0.89 12.18
C THR A 204 -20.43 -1.00 13.59
N GLY A 205 -19.13 -1.32 13.72
CA GLY A 205 -18.44 -1.36 15.00
C GLY A 205 -18.42 0.00 15.70
N GLN A 206 -18.06 1.07 14.98
CA GLN A 206 -18.06 2.44 15.51
C GLN A 206 -19.46 2.90 15.92
N TRP A 207 -20.49 2.52 15.16
CA TRP A 207 -21.88 2.83 15.49
C TRP A 207 -22.37 2.10 16.76
N ILE A 208 -22.04 0.80 16.90
CA ILE A 208 -22.49 -0.02 18.05
C ILE A 208 -21.74 0.33 19.33
N PHE A 209 -20.43 0.52 19.26
CA PHE A 209 -19.57 0.66 20.43
C PHE A 209 -19.22 2.11 20.77
N GLY A 210 -19.65 3.07 19.94
CA GLY A 210 -19.52 4.50 20.16
C GLY A 210 -18.11 5.02 19.84
N SER A 211 -18.05 6.14 19.12
CA SER A 211 -16.83 6.94 18.98
C SER A 211 -16.49 7.57 20.34
N SER A 212 -15.64 6.92 21.12
CA SER A 212 -14.98 7.53 22.27
C SER A 212 -13.90 8.50 21.82
#